data_AF-A0A940VLJ1-F1
#
_entry.id   AF-A0A940VLJ1-F1
#
_cell.length_a   1.000
_cell.length_b   1.000
_cell.length_c   1.000
_cell.angle_alpha   90.00
_cell.angle_beta   90.00
_cell.angle_gamma   90.00
#
_symmetry.space_group_name_H-M   'P 1'
#
loop_
_entity.id
_entity.type
_entity.pdbx_description
1 polymer ?
#
loop_
_entity_poly.entity_id
_entity_poly.type
_entity_poly.pdbx_seq_one_letter_code
_entity_poly.pdbx_strand_id
1 'polypeptide(L)'
;MRPLALGALAMALTVAASARAGDVAGTTEPLLKAKPAVVLVVTEVSIGVRLVCPNGLPKRVAVAPSQEHGTGFVITPDGYIVTNGHVVQTYHDPEDREMRQAAVREAIAQACVDPTSAKDRRERALKLLYPKVAPVAEVEVTKTLRVVLSNRETFVAEVKAYSPPLAGRPGKQATSRAAPVQ
;
A
#
# COMPACT_ATOMS: atom_id res chain seq x y z
N MET A 1 79.27 3.23 26.87
CA MET A 1 78.01 2.45 26.85
C MET A 1 76.92 3.31 26.22
N ARG A 2 76.07 2.72 25.37
CA ARG A 2 74.96 3.31 24.57
C ARG A 2 75.44 3.98 23.28
N PRO A 3 75.06 3.43 22.10
CA PRO A 3 73.73 3.68 21.56
C PRO A 3 73.15 2.46 20.82
N LEU A 4 72.27 1.70 21.47
CA LEU A 4 71.49 0.64 20.81
C LEU A 4 69.98 0.83 20.97
N ALA A 5 69.55 1.97 21.52
CA ALA A 5 68.16 2.23 21.85
C ALA A 5 67.39 3.05 20.79
N LEU A 6 68.05 3.62 19.77
CA LEU A 6 67.34 4.44 18.75
C LEU A 6 66.84 3.64 17.54
N GLY A 7 67.41 2.47 17.24
CA GLY A 7 67.02 1.69 16.05
C GLY A 7 65.68 0.97 16.17
N ALA A 8 65.31 0.54 17.37
CA ALA A 8 64.12 -0.28 17.58
C ALA A 8 62.81 0.54 17.61
N LEU A 9 62.87 1.85 17.91
CA LEU A 9 61.67 2.69 17.96
C LEU A 9 61.22 3.16 16.58
N ALA A 10 62.15 3.28 15.62
CA ALA A 10 61.82 3.68 14.24
C ALA A 10 61.11 2.58 13.43
N MET A 11 61.34 1.30 13.78
CA MET A 11 60.74 0.16 13.07
C MET A 11 59.35 -0.24 13.60
N ALA A 12 58.97 0.23 14.80
CA ALA A 12 57.64 0.03 15.36
C ALA A 12 56.61 1.06 14.85
N LEU A 13 57.06 2.17 14.27
CA LEU A 13 56.20 3.26 13.76
C LEU A 13 55.76 3.08 12.30
N THR A 14 56.33 2.12 11.55
CA THR A 14 55.99 1.89 10.14
C THR A 14 54.97 0.77 9.92
N VAL A 15 54.62 0.00 10.95
CA VAL A 15 53.66 -1.14 10.88
C VAL A 15 52.31 -0.80 11.51
N ALA A 16 51.90 0.47 11.50
CA ALA A 16 50.63 0.92 12.07
C ALA A 16 49.73 1.69 11.09
N ALA A 17 50.03 1.67 9.79
CA ALA A 17 49.28 2.44 8.79
C ALA A 17 48.78 1.55 7.65
N SER A 18 48.02 0.50 7.98
CA SER A 18 47.12 -0.15 7.03
C SER A 18 45.90 -0.73 7.75
N ALA A 19 45.40 -0.01 8.77
CA ALA A 19 43.99 -0.11 9.10
C ALA A 19 43.25 0.60 7.96
N ARG A 20 42.87 -0.14 6.91
CA ARG A 20 41.79 0.31 6.05
C ARG A 20 40.57 0.43 6.95
N ALA A 21 40.26 1.66 7.35
CA ALA A 21 38.93 1.98 7.84
C ALA A 21 37.99 1.52 6.72
N GLY A 22 37.30 0.40 6.95
CA GLY A 22 36.23 -0.03 6.08
C GLY A 22 35.23 1.11 6.05
N ASP A 23 35.10 1.72 4.89
CA ASP A 23 34.35 2.96 4.72
C ASP A 23 32.90 2.72 5.13
N VAL A 24 32.53 3.20 6.33
CA VAL A 24 31.11 3.34 6.72
C VAL A 24 30.41 4.33 5.76
N ALA A 25 31.17 5.08 4.96
CA ALA A 25 30.68 5.93 3.88
C ALA A 25 30.15 5.19 2.63
N GLY A 26 30.48 3.90 2.45
CA GLY A 26 30.10 3.16 1.23
C GLY A 26 28.59 2.91 1.07
N THR A 27 27.80 2.99 2.14
CA THR A 27 26.35 2.71 2.12
C THR A 27 25.47 3.96 2.19
N THR A 28 25.99 5.08 2.69
CA THR A 28 25.20 6.29 2.92
C THR A 28 25.10 7.16 1.67
N GLU A 29 26.19 7.31 0.92
CA GLU A 29 26.20 8.10 -0.32
C GLU A 29 25.20 7.58 -1.38
N PRO A 30 25.18 6.28 -1.76
CA PRO A 30 24.22 5.79 -2.74
C PRO A 30 22.78 5.87 -2.21
N LEU A 31 22.56 5.70 -0.90
CA LEU A 31 21.25 5.84 -0.29
C LEU A 31 20.72 7.29 -0.37
N LEU A 32 21.57 8.27 -0.07
CA LEU A 32 21.22 9.69 -0.16
C LEU A 32 20.96 10.12 -1.60
N LYS A 33 21.67 9.55 -2.58
CA LYS A 33 21.41 9.75 -4.01
C LYS A 33 20.12 9.09 -4.47
N ALA A 34 19.76 7.93 -3.92
CA ALA A 34 18.55 7.20 -4.31
C ALA A 34 17.28 7.77 -3.67
N LYS A 35 17.36 8.30 -2.44
CA LYS A 35 16.19 8.76 -1.67
C LYS A 35 15.25 9.72 -2.42
N PRO A 36 15.72 10.72 -3.19
CA PRO A 36 14.84 11.61 -3.95
C PRO A 36 13.97 10.90 -5.00
N ALA A 37 14.43 9.75 -5.52
CA ALA A 37 13.69 8.95 -6.50
C ALA A 37 12.64 8.02 -5.85
N VAL A 38 12.63 7.89 -4.52
CA VAL A 38 11.65 7.09 -3.79
C VAL A 38 10.42 7.93 -3.48
N VAL A 39 9.25 7.37 -3.81
CA VAL A 39 7.96 8.03 -3.62
C VAL A 39 7.04 7.19 -2.74
N LEU A 40 6.14 7.85 -2.02
CA LEU A 40 5.02 7.19 -1.36
C LEU A 40 3.85 7.13 -2.34
N VAL A 41 3.34 5.92 -2.58
CA VAL A 41 2.15 5.68 -3.41
C VAL A 41 0.98 5.45 -2.48
N VAL A 42 -0.11 6.19 -2.69
CA VAL A 42 -1.33 6.10 -1.90
C VAL A 42 -2.50 5.85 -2.82
N THR A 43 -3.14 4.70 -2.64
CA THR A 43 -4.45 4.40 -3.23
C THR A 43 -5.50 4.56 -2.16
N GLU A 44 -6.61 5.20 -2.54
CA GLU A 44 -7.73 5.45 -1.65
C GLU A 44 -9.03 5.13 -2.37
N VAL A 45 -9.90 4.39 -1.69
CA VAL A 45 -11.25 4.06 -2.15
C VAL A 45 -12.25 4.56 -1.14
N SER A 46 -13.11 5.46 -1.59
CA SER A 46 -14.23 5.99 -0.84
C SER A 46 -15.53 5.46 -1.42
N ILE A 47 -16.44 4.98 -0.57
CA ILE A 47 -17.72 4.41 -1.03
C ILE A 47 -18.88 5.14 -0.35
N GLY A 48 -19.75 5.72 -1.17
CA GLY A 48 -21.03 6.25 -0.75
C GLY A 48 -22.17 5.30 -1.13
N VAL A 49 -23.05 5.01 -0.18
CA VAL A 49 -24.24 4.17 -0.42
C VAL A 49 -25.49 4.98 -0.16
N ARG A 50 -26.40 5.03 -1.13
CA ARG A 50 -27.75 5.55 -0.95
C ARG A 50 -28.71 4.39 -0.84
N LEU A 51 -29.51 4.35 0.22
CA LEU A 51 -30.44 3.26 0.49
C LEU A 51 -31.72 3.77 1.17
N VAL A 52 -32.77 2.97 1.09
CA VAL A 52 -34.04 3.25 1.78
C VAL A 52 -34.30 2.11 2.76
N CYS A 53 -34.37 2.42 4.05
CA CYS A 53 -34.77 1.43 5.06
C CYS A 53 -36.29 1.21 4.98
N PRO A 54 -36.82 0.02 5.34
CA PRO A 54 -38.23 -0.33 5.14
C PRO A 54 -39.28 0.64 5.70
N ASN A 55 -38.93 1.43 6.72
CA ASN A 55 -39.85 2.34 7.40
C ASN A 55 -39.38 3.81 7.34
N GLY A 56 -38.50 4.17 6.40
CA GLY A 56 -37.77 5.42 6.48
C GLY A 56 -37.57 6.14 5.15
N LEU A 57 -37.15 7.40 5.27
CA LEU A 57 -36.70 8.22 4.16
C LEU A 57 -35.38 7.68 3.59
N PRO A 58 -35.04 8.03 2.33
CA PRO A 58 -33.73 7.75 1.75
C PRO A 58 -32.60 8.27 2.64
N LYS A 59 -31.61 7.42 2.88
CA LYS A 59 -30.40 7.73 3.64
C LYS A 59 -29.17 7.62 2.74
N ARG A 60 -28.19 8.47 3.01
CA ARG A 60 -26.85 8.37 2.44
C ARG A 60 -25.88 7.98 3.55
N VAL A 61 -25.14 6.91 3.32
CA VAL A 61 -24.13 6.38 4.24
C VAL A 61 -22.77 6.47 3.56
N ALA A 62 -21.80 7.08 4.23
CA ALA A 62 -20.41 7.01 3.82
C ALA A 62 -19.76 5.84 4.55
N VAL A 63 -19.28 4.85 3.80
CA VAL A 63 -18.50 3.75 4.35
C VAL A 63 -17.09 4.25 4.64
N ALA A 64 -16.44 3.68 5.66
CA ALA A 64 -15.07 4.03 6.00
C ALA A 64 -14.17 3.85 4.76
N PRO A 65 -13.39 4.88 4.36
CA PRO A 65 -12.52 4.77 3.20
C PRO A 65 -11.42 3.74 3.47
N SER A 66 -11.11 2.94 2.46
CA SER A 66 -9.94 2.07 2.50
C SER A 66 -8.77 2.78 1.84
N GLN A 67 -7.59 2.66 2.46
CA GLN A 67 -6.35 3.18 1.92
C GLN A 67 -5.30 2.08 1.88
N GLU A 68 -4.56 2.04 0.80
CA GLU A 68 -3.38 1.20 0.67
C GLU A 68 -2.17 2.09 0.37
N HIS A 69 -1.10 1.82 1.11
CA HIS A 69 0.14 2.59 1.04
C HIS A 69 1.25 1.68 0.54
N GLY A 70 2.03 2.19 -0.40
CA GLY A 70 3.21 1.51 -0.92
C GLY A 70 4.33 2.48 -1.23
N THR A 71 5.45 1.93 -1.68
CA THR A 71 6.56 2.71 -2.20
C THR A 71 6.67 2.51 -3.70
N GLY A 72 7.23 3.51 -4.37
CA GLY A 72 7.58 3.41 -5.78
C GLY A 72 8.92 4.09 -6.05
N PHE A 73 9.41 3.88 -7.26
CA PHE A 73 10.62 4.53 -7.76
C PHE A 73 10.30 5.28 -9.04
N VAL A 74 10.72 6.55 -9.11
CA VAL A 74 10.75 7.30 -10.36
C VAL A 74 11.82 6.66 -11.26
N ILE A 75 11.42 6.19 -12.44
CA ILE A 75 12.31 5.50 -13.39
C ILE A 75 12.71 6.37 -14.57
N THR A 76 12.01 7.49 -14.80
CA THR A 76 12.28 8.41 -15.91
C THR A 76 12.05 9.88 -15.50
N PRO A 77 12.71 10.85 -16.15
CA PRO A 77 12.56 12.28 -15.82
C PRO A 77 11.18 12.88 -16.08
N ASP A 78 10.39 12.27 -16.96
CA ASP A 78 9.00 12.64 -17.27
C ASP A 78 7.98 12.06 -16.28
N GLY A 79 8.44 11.36 -15.24
CA GLY A 79 7.61 11.02 -14.07
C GLY A 79 6.98 9.63 -14.10
N TYR A 80 7.48 8.69 -14.93
CA TYR A 80 7.05 7.30 -14.80
C TYR A 80 7.56 6.69 -13.50
N ILE A 81 6.67 5.96 -12.83
CA ILE A 81 6.93 5.34 -11.53
C ILE A 81 6.63 3.85 -11.62
N VAL A 82 7.50 3.04 -11.01
CA VAL A 82 7.26 1.60 -10.80
C VAL A 82 6.93 1.35 -9.34
N THR A 83 5.87 0.57 -9.10
CA THR A 83 5.45 0.09 -7.77
C THR A 83 4.95 -1.35 -7.86
N ASN A 84 4.65 -1.95 -6.71
CA ASN A 84 4.07 -3.30 -6.66
C ASN A 84 2.62 -3.28 -7.17
N GLY A 85 2.23 -4.33 -7.91
CA GLY A 85 0.86 -4.47 -8.43
C GLY A 85 -0.23 -4.46 -7.36
N HIS A 86 0.03 -5.00 -6.16
CA HIS A 86 -0.98 -4.99 -5.07
C HIS A 86 -1.33 -3.57 -4.63
N VAL A 87 -0.35 -2.67 -4.55
CA VAL A 87 -0.54 -1.27 -4.11
C VAL A 87 -1.58 -0.54 -4.97
N VAL A 88 -1.61 -0.86 -6.27
CA VAL A 88 -2.51 -0.24 -7.25
C VAL A 88 -3.68 -1.13 -7.64
N GLN A 89 -3.78 -2.35 -7.09
CA GLN A 89 -4.77 -3.35 -7.52
C GLN A 89 -6.19 -2.85 -7.33
N THR A 90 -6.52 -2.31 -6.15
CA THR A 90 -7.86 -1.81 -5.88
C THR A 90 -8.23 -0.58 -6.71
N TYR A 91 -7.24 0.24 -7.08
CA TYR A 91 -7.46 1.35 -8.01
C TYR A 91 -7.74 0.84 -9.44
N HIS A 92 -7.00 -0.18 -9.88
CA HIS A 92 -7.06 -0.72 -11.24
C HIS A 92 -8.27 -1.64 -11.50
N ASP A 93 -8.72 -2.41 -10.50
CA ASP A 93 -9.82 -3.38 -10.67
C ASP A 93 -11.13 -2.67 -11.09
N PRO A 94 -11.72 -2.96 -12.26
CA PRO A 94 -12.93 -2.28 -12.72
C PRO A 94 -14.23 -2.83 -12.11
N GLU A 95 -14.23 -4.06 -11.58
CA GLU A 95 -15.49 -4.75 -11.29
C GLU A 95 -16.06 -4.38 -9.91
N ASP A 96 -15.21 -4.12 -8.92
CA ASP A 96 -15.55 -3.67 -7.56
C ASP A 96 -16.65 -4.48 -6.85
N ARG A 97 -17.01 -5.68 -7.34
CA ARG A 97 -18.27 -6.33 -6.94
C ARG A 97 -18.27 -6.69 -5.46
N GLU A 98 -17.17 -7.26 -4.99
CA GLU A 98 -17.01 -7.65 -3.59
C GLU A 98 -17.04 -6.43 -2.67
N MET A 99 -16.34 -5.35 -3.03
CA MET A 99 -16.34 -4.09 -2.29
C MET A 99 -17.73 -3.44 -2.25
N ARG A 100 -18.44 -3.41 -3.39
CA ARG A 100 -19.80 -2.88 -3.47
C ARG A 100 -20.75 -3.69 -2.58
N GLN A 101 -20.67 -5.02 -2.61
CA GLN A 101 -21.49 -5.88 -1.76
C GLN A 101 -21.19 -5.69 -0.28
N ALA A 102 -19.91 -5.62 0.10
CA ALA A 102 -19.48 -5.35 1.46
C ALA A 102 -19.98 -3.99 1.95
N ALA A 103 -19.83 -2.94 1.13
CA ALA A 103 -20.28 -1.59 1.43
C ALA A 103 -21.80 -1.51 1.65
N VAL A 104 -22.60 -2.19 0.82
CA VAL A 104 -24.06 -2.24 1.01
C VAL A 104 -24.43 -2.96 2.32
N ARG A 105 -23.76 -4.07 2.65
CA ARG A 105 -23.99 -4.76 3.93
C ARG A 105 -23.69 -3.86 5.11
N GLU A 106 -22.56 -3.17 5.07
CA GLU A 106 -22.15 -2.24 6.12
C GLU A 106 -23.13 -1.07 6.23
N ALA A 107 -23.51 -0.46 5.11
CA ALA A 107 -24.46 0.65 5.08
C ALA A 107 -25.83 0.27 5.66
N ILE A 108 -26.35 -0.92 5.34
CA ILE A 108 -27.60 -1.44 5.95
C ILE A 108 -27.42 -1.61 7.46
N ALA A 109 -26.29 -2.18 7.89
CA ALA A 109 -26.00 -2.41 9.30
C ALA A 109 -25.81 -1.12 10.10
N GLN A 110 -25.40 -0.01 9.47
CA GLN A 110 -25.27 1.31 10.09
C GLN A 110 -26.58 2.11 10.08
N ALA A 111 -27.34 2.08 8.98
CA ALA A 111 -28.48 2.96 8.78
C ALA A 111 -29.83 2.37 9.15
N CYS A 112 -29.99 1.05 9.05
CA CYS A 112 -31.27 0.36 9.22
C CYS A 112 -31.32 -0.58 10.42
N VAL A 113 -30.18 -0.85 11.07
CA VAL A 113 -30.11 -1.70 12.26
C VAL A 113 -29.70 -0.87 13.47
N ASP A 114 -30.37 -1.10 14.60
CA ASP A 114 -30.06 -0.43 15.86
C ASP A 114 -28.66 -0.83 16.36
N PRO A 115 -27.71 0.12 16.50
CA PRO A 115 -26.35 -0.16 16.94
C PRO A 115 -26.27 -0.64 18.40
N THR A 116 -27.30 -0.37 19.21
CA THR A 116 -27.36 -0.79 20.62
C THR A 116 -27.90 -2.22 20.81
N SER A 117 -28.42 -2.82 19.74
CA SER A 117 -28.97 -4.17 19.79
C SER A 117 -27.89 -5.25 19.96
N ALA A 118 -28.23 -6.33 20.67
CA ALA A 118 -27.34 -7.47 20.84
C ALA A 118 -26.89 -8.05 19.48
N LYS A 119 -25.65 -8.56 19.40
CA LYS A 119 -25.02 -9.05 18.16
C LYS A 119 -25.92 -10.02 17.36
N ASP A 120 -26.49 -11.03 18.01
CA ASP A 120 -27.36 -12.01 17.34
C ASP A 120 -28.66 -11.39 16.79
N ARG A 121 -29.16 -10.33 17.43
CA ARG A 121 -30.33 -9.59 16.93
C ARG A 121 -29.94 -8.75 15.72
N ARG A 122 -28.77 -8.11 15.77
CA ARG A 122 -28.21 -7.33 14.66
C ARG A 122 -27.96 -8.20 13.42
N GLU A 123 -27.35 -9.37 13.58
CA GLU A 123 -27.09 -10.30 12.48
C GLU A 123 -28.39 -10.82 11.84
N ARG A 124 -29.40 -11.16 12.66
CA ARG A 124 -30.72 -11.55 12.16
C ARG A 124 -31.42 -10.42 11.41
N ALA A 125 -31.39 -9.20 11.95
CA ALA A 125 -31.95 -8.03 11.28
C ALA A 125 -31.26 -7.77 9.92
N LEU A 126 -29.92 -7.82 9.88
CA LEU A 126 -29.17 -7.65 8.64
C LEU A 126 -29.55 -8.72 7.60
N LYS A 127 -29.66 -9.99 8.00
CA LYS A 127 -30.05 -11.10 7.11
C LYS A 127 -31.45 -10.90 6.50
N LEU A 128 -32.39 -10.35 7.27
CA LEU A 128 -33.75 -10.06 6.80
C LEU A 128 -33.83 -8.82 5.89
N LEU A 129 -33.02 -7.81 6.19
CA LEU A 129 -33.03 -6.53 5.46
C LEU A 129 -32.22 -6.57 4.17
N TYR A 130 -31.11 -7.30 4.14
CA TYR A 130 -30.22 -7.38 2.98
C TYR A 130 -30.93 -7.69 1.66
N PRO A 131 -31.74 -8.77 1.53
CA PRO A 131 -32.40 -9.08 0.25
C PRO A 131 -33.45 -8.03 -0.17
N LYS A 132 -33.96 -7.21 0.76
CA LYS A 132 -34.97 -6.18 0.47
C LYS A 132 -34.33 -4.85 0.07
N VAL A 133 -33.22 -4.49 0.72
CA VAL A 133 -32.59 -3.17 0.57
C VAL A 133 -31.45 -3.19 -0.46
N ALA A 134 -30.69 -4.29 -0.54
CA ALA A 134 -29.52 -4.34 -1.42
C ALA A 134 -29.83 -4.16 -2.92
N PRO A 135 -30.93 -4.72 -3.50
CA PRO A 135 -31.22 -4.55 -4.93
C PRO A 135 -31.57 -3.12 -5.35
N VAL A 136 -32.06 -2.29 -4.41
CA VAL A 136 -32.46 -0.90 -4.65
C VAL A 136 -31.45 0.12 -4.14
N ALA A 137 -30.33 -0.34 -3.58
CA ALA A 137 -29.28 0.53 -3.08
C ALA A 137 -28.40 1.03 -4.24
N GLU A 138 -28.11 2.33 -4.25
CA GLU A 138 -27.18 2.94 -5.20
C GLU A 138 -25.79 3.05 -4.56
N VAL A 139 -24.77 2.58 -5.26
CA VAL A 139 -23.39 2.57 -4.76
C VAL A 139 -22.50 3.42 -5.65
N GLU A 140 -21.94 4.47 -5.06
CA GLU A 140 -20.98 5.38 -5.66
C GLU A 140 -19.58 5.02 -5.12
N VAL A 141 -18.69 4.56 -6.00
CA VAL A 141 -17.31 4.22 -5.66
C VAL A 141 -16.40 5.28 -6.27
N THR A 142 -15.61 5.95 -5.43
CA THR A 142 -14.62 6.94 -5.84
C THR A 142 -13.24 6.38 -5.52
N LYS A 143 -12.38 6.30 -6.54
CA LYS A 143 -11.01 5.80 -6.41
C LYS A 143 -10.03 6.90 -6.75
N THR A 144 -9.01 7.06 -5.93
CA THR A 144 -7.92 8.00 -6.20
C THR A 144 -6.58 7.30 -6.07
N LEU A 145 -5.64 7.69 -6.93
CA LEU A 145 -4.26 7.27 -6.90
C LEU A 145 -3.41 8.52 -6.82
N ARG A 146 -2.65 8.64 -5.74
CA ARG A 146 -1.78 9.79 -5.47
C ARG A 146 -0.35 9.31 -5.24
N VAL A 147 0.58 10.14 -5.66
CA VAL A 147 2.00 9.96 -5.39
C VAL A 147 2.47 11.15 -4.56
N VAL A 148 3.14 10.87 -3.45
CA VAL A 148 3.75 11.88 -2.58
C VAL A 148 5.27 11.78 -2.73
N LEU A 149 5.89 12.86 -3.18
CA LEU A 149 7.33 12.96 -3.35
C LEU A 149 8.03 13.25 -2.02
N SER A 150 9.36 13.12 -2.00
CA SER A 150 10.19 13.37 -0.81
C SER A 150 10.13 14.83 -0.30
N ASN A 151 9.78 15.78 -1.17
CA ASN A 151 9.51 17.18 -0.84
C ASN A 151 8.08 17.44 -0.34
N ARG A 152 7.26 16.39 -0.16
CA ARG A 152 5.83 16.40 0.24
C ARG A 152 4.85 16.92 -0.81
N GLU A 153 5.31 17.21 -2.03
CA GLU A 153 4.39 17.49 -3.13
C GLU A 153 3.59 16.23 -3.49
N THR A 154 2.32 16.44 -3.84
CA THR A 154 1.39 15.36 -4.15
C THR A 154 0.86 15.51 -5.56
N PHE A 155 0.90 14.42 -6.32
CA PHE A 155 0.46 14.37 -7.72
C PHE A 155 -0.63 13.32 -7.89
N VAL A 156 -1.61 13.60 -8.74
CA VAL A 156 -2.55 12.58 -9.23
C VAL A 156 -1.81 11.72 -10.23
N ALA A 157 -1.93 10.40 -10.10
CA ALA A 157 -1.31 9.45 -11.00
C ALA A 157 -2.36 8.51 -11.61
N GLU A 158 -1.96 7.85 -12.67
CA GLU A 158 -2.77 6.87 -13.39
C GLU A 158 -1.93 5.62 -13.67
N VAL A 159 -2.59 4.47 -13.81
CA VAL A 159 -1.91 3.20 -14.11
C VAL A 159 -1.72 3.09 -15.62
N LYS A 160 -0.46 3.14 -16.07
CA LYS A 160 -0.10 2.97 -17.49
C LYS A 160 0.07 1.51 -17.92
N ALA A 161 0.53 0.66 -17.00
CA ALA A 161 0.67 -0.76 -17.19
C ALA A 161 0.44 -1.47 -15.85
N TYR A 162 -0.21 -2.63 -15.88
CA TYR A 162 -0.53 -3.42 -14.69
C TYR A 162 -0.08 -4.86 -14.88
N SER A 163 0.63 -5.38 -13.89
CA SER A 163 0.91 -6.81 -13.77
C SER A 163 0.29 -7.33 -12.47
N PRO A 164 -0.53 -8.39 -12.51
CA PRO A 164 -1.08 -8.98 -11.30
C PRO A 164 0.04 -9.49 -10.38
N PRO A 165 -0.19 -9.56 -9.07
CA PRO A 165 0.77 -10.09 -8.12
C PRO A 165 1.20 -11.52 -8.51
N LEU A 166 2.51 -11.80 -8.49
CA LEU A 166 3.04 -13.12 -8.84
C LEU A 166 2.61 -14.23 -7.87
N ALA A 167 2.15 -13.87 -6.66
CA ALA A 167 1.59 -14.79 -5.69
C ALA A 167 0.33 -14.20 -5.05
N GLY A 168 -0.69 -15.04 -4.81
CA GLY A 168 -1.94 -14.63 -4.16
C GLY A 168 -1.82 -14.25 -2.67
N ARG A 169 -0.61 -14.30 -2.09
CA ARG A 169 -0.31 -13.84 -0.72
C ARG A 169 1.05 -13.11 -0.69
N PRO A 170 1.16 -11.95 -0.01
CA PRO A 170 2.42 -11.27 0.21
C PRO A 170 3.48 -12.22 0.81
N GLY A 171 4.72 -12.14 0.32
CA GLY A 171 5.86 -12.91 0.85
C GLY A 171 5.96 -14.38 0.43
N LYS A 172 5.04 -14.90 -0.40
CA LYS A 172 5.21 -16.23 -1.02
C LYS A 172 5.95 -16.12 -2.34
N GLN A 173 6.97 -16.95 -2.54
CA GLN A 173 7.56 -17.13 -3.86
C GLN A 173 6.50 -17.72 -4.81
N ALA A 174 6.40 -17.14 -6.00
CA ALA A 174 5.69 -17.78 -7.09
C ALA A 174 6.37 -19.12 -7.35
N THR A 175 5.65 -20.23 -7.15
CA THR A 175 6.16 -21.53 -7.55
C THR A 175 6.32 -21.48 -9.06
N SER A 176 7.56 -21.49 -9.57
CA SER A 176 7.81 -21.61 -10.99
C SER A 176 7.23 -22.94 -11.45
N ARG A 177 6.04 -22.91 -12.06
CA ARG A 177 5.57 -24.05 -12.82
C ARG A 177 6.44 -24.07 -14.07
N ALA A 178 7.40 -24.98 -14.11
CA ALA A 178 8.23 -25.20 -15.28
C ALA A 178 7.32 -25.34 -16.50
N ALA A 179 7.57 -24.52 -17.54
CA ALA A 179 6.91 -24.67 -18.82
C ALA A 179 7.18 -26.09 -19.35
N PRO A 180 6.21 -26.75 -19.99
CA PRO A 180 6.49 -27.98 -20.69
C PRO A 180 7.44 -27.65 -21.84
N VAL A 181 8.59 -28.30 -21.86
CA VAL A 181 9.48 -28.35 -23.02
C VAL A 181 8.69 -29.04 -24.12
N GLN A 182 8.47 -28.33 -25.24
CA GLN A 182 8.02 -28.94 -26.50
C GLN A 182 9.19 -29.62 -27.18
#